data_AF-A0A8T4DJ35-F1
#
_entry.id   AF-A0A8T4DJ35-F1
#
_cell.length_a   1.000
_cell.length_b   1.000
_cell.length_c   1.000
_cell.angle_alpha   90.00
_cell.angle_beta   90.00
_cell.angle_gamma   90.00
#
_symmetry.space_group_name_H-M   'P 1'
#
loop_
_entity.id
_entity.type
_entity.pdbx_description
1 polymer ?
#
loop_
_entity_poly.entity_id
_entity_poly.type
_entity_poly.pdbx_seq_one_letter_code
_entity_poly.pdbx_strand_id
1 'polypeptide(L)'
;MTTGEELLFRLEKKDLSKEELCSMAEKDFGLLPTLLEGITSKKANVRYGCAKAIMDLSERHHKALYPYIEDIIRLLDSEYRIIVWNATITIANLATVDKKNLIDGSFERYFELLKDPYMVTVANVVGNSGKIALAKPYLIPMITDRLLSVEELPLTPHLTEECKRVIIQKAIESFDSFFGKVQEKDPVIAFVRRYADSNRPGLRDAAKRFIGRWS
;
A
#
# COMPACT_ATOMS: atom_id res chain seq x y z
N MET A 1 -17.54 8.83 28.01
CA MET A 1 -17.18 8.58 26.58
C MET A 1 -16.61 9.89 26.07
N THR A 2 -15.36 9.92 25.62
CA THR A 2 -14.78 11.08 24.92
C THR A 2 -15.55 11.25 23.61
N THR A 3 -16.05 12.44 23.30
CA THR A 3 -16.77 12.65 22.03
C THR A 3 -15.78 12.59 20.87
N GLY A 4 -16.25 12.22 19.67
CA GLY A 4 -15.38 12.20 18.48
C GLY A 4 -14.73 13.55 18.21
N GLU A 5 -15.46 14.65 18.44
CA GLU A 5 -14.96 16.02 18.33
C GLU A 5 -13.85 16.32 19.34
N GLU A 6 -14.01 15.90 20.60
CA GLU A 6 -12.99 16.07 21.64
C GLU A 6 -11.70 15.32 21.26
N LEU A 7 -11.82 14.12 20.70
CA LEU A 7 -10.68 13.33 20.23
C LEU A 7 -9.90 14.06 19.13
N LEU A 8 -10.58 14.55 18.09
CA LEU A 8 -9.96 15.28 17.00
C LEU A 8 -9.36 16.62 17.46
N PHE A 9 -10.02 17.30 18.40
CA PHE A 9 -9.50 18.54 19.00
C PHE A 9 -8.20 18.30 19.75
N ARG A 10 -8.11 17.24 20.57
CA ARG A 10 -6.87 16.88 21.28
C ARG A 10 -5.73 16.55 20.33
N LEU A 11 -6.03 15.86 19.22
CA LEU A 11 -5.06 15.59 18.16
C LEU A 11 -4.62 16.89 17.47
N GLU A 12 -5.54 17.84 17.24
CA GLU A 12 -5.21 19.16 16.72
C GLU A 12 -4.26 19.92 17.65
N LYS A 13 -4.52 19.90 18.95
CA LYS A 13 -3.69 20.55 19.98
C LYS A 13 -2.37 19.85 20.26
N LYS A 14 -2.17 18.64 19.70
CA LYS A 14 -1.02 17.76 19.98
C LYS A 14 -0.97 17.26 21.43
N ASP A 15 -2.12 17.25 22.10
CA ASP A 15 -2.32 16.66 23.43
C ASP A 15 -2.63 15.15 23.34
N LEU A 16 -2.63 14.62 22.12
CA LEU A 16 -2.80 13.22 21.78
C LEU A 16 -1.86 12.88 20.62
N SER A 17 -1.02 11.87 20.81
CA SER A 17 -0.16 11.31 19.76
C SER A 17 -0.95 10.41 18.80
N LYS A 18 -0.33 10.06 17.66
CA LYS A 18 -0.96 9.18 16.67
C LYS A 18 -1.03 7.74 17.18
N GLU A 19 -0.05 7.35 17.97
CA GLU A 19 0.07 6.05 18.61
C GLU A 19 -1.01 5.89 19.68
N GLU A 20 -1.24 6.92 20.49
CA GLU A 20 -2.35 6.95 21.45
C GLU A 20 -3.71 6.93 20.73
N LEU A 21 -3.88 7.71 19.65
CA LEU A 21 -5.10 7.68 18.83
C LEU A 21 -5.39 6.27 18.31
N CYS A 22 -4.37 5.60 17.75
CA CYS A 22 -4.49 4.22 17.27
C CYS A 22 -4.86 3.27 18.41
N SER A 23 -4.21 3.39 19.58
CA SER A 23 -4.50 2.56 20.75
C SER A 23 -5.93 2.77 21.28
N MET A 24 -6.43 4.01 21.25
CA MET A 24 -7.80 4.32 21.65
C MET A 24 -8.80 3.69 20.68
N ALA A 25 -8.60 3.86 19.37
CA ALA A 25 -9.46 3.26 18.35
C ALA A 25 -9.38 1.72 18.31
N GLU A 26 -8.25 1.13 18.71
CA GLU A 26 -8.10 -0.32 18.88
C GLU A 26 -8.92 -0.86 20.06
N LYS A 27 -9.09 -0.06 21.12
CA LYS A 27 -9.93 -0.41 22.28
C LYS A 27 -11.41 -0.15 22.04
N ASP A 28 -11.74 0.79 21.17
CA ASP A 28 -13.11 1.16 20.81
C ASP A 28 -13.22 1.44 19.30
N PHE A 29 -13.61 0.42 18.54
CA PHE A 29 -13.85 0.56 17.10
C PHE A 29 -15.05 1.45 16.76
N GLY A 30 -15.86 1.86 17.75
CA GLY A 30 -16.87 2.91 17.59
C GLY A 30 -16.27 4.26 17.19
N LEU A 31 -14.95 4.45 17.35
CA LEU A 31 -14.23 5.65 16.94
C LEU A 31 -13.84 5.67 15.45
N LEU A 32 -13.97 4.54 14.73
CA LEU A 32 -13.58 4.46 13.31
C LEU A 32 -14.27 5.50 12.41
N PRO A 33 -15.59 5.77 12.53
CA PRO A 33 -16.24 6.84 11.78
C PRO A 33 -15.62 8.22 12.04
N THR A 34 -15.28 8.53 13.29
CA THR A 34 -14.62 9.80 13.66
C THR A 34 -13.23 9.90 13.04
N LEU A 35 -12.45 8.80 13.03
CA LEU A 35 -11.15 8.81 12.36
C LEU A 35 -11.30 9.05 10.86
N LEU A 36 -12.26 8.38 10.20
CA LEU A 36 -12.52 8.57 8.77
C LEU A 36 -12.94 10.02 8.45
N GLU A 37 -13.79 10.62 9.27
CA GLU A 37 -14.12 12.05 9.17
C GLU A 37 -12.86 12.91 9.33
N GLY A 38 -12.02 12.60 10.33
CA GLY A 38 -10.76 13.29 10.60
C GLY A 38 -9.79 13.29 9.41
N ILE A 39 -9.81 12.27 8.55
CA ILE A 39 -9.00 12.23 7.30
C ILE A 39 -9.37 13.38 6.35
N THR A 40 -10.60 13.87 6.38
CA THR A 40 -11.04 15.00 5.54
C THR A 40 -10.74 16.37 6.17
N SER A 41 -10.18 16.40 7.38
CA SER A 41 -9.91 17.64 8.10
C SER A 41 -8.96 18.56 7.34
N LYS A 42 -9.21 19.87 7.40
CA LYS A 42 -8.29 20.90 6.89
C LYS A 42 -6.98 20.93 7.67
N LYS A 43 -6.98 20.46 8.93
CA LYS A 43 -5.80 20.45 9.81
C LYS A 43 -4.91 19.26 9.50
N ALA A 44 -3.68 19.51 9.05
CA ALA A 44 -2.78 18.48 8.56
C ALA A 44 -2.42 17.41 9.62
N ASN A 45 -2.24 17.80 10.88
CA ASN A 45 -1.97 16.86 11.97
C ASN A 45 -3.15 15.94 12.26
N VAL A 46 -4.38 16.46 12.21
CA VAL A 46 -5.60 15.65 12.34
C VAL A 46 -5.72 14.70 11.16
N ARG A 47 -5.71 15.24 9.93
CA ARG A 47 -5.82 14.48 8.68
C ARG A 47 -4.84 13.33 8.58
N TYR A 48 -3.55 13.61 8.72
CA TYR A 48 -2.52 12.58 8.59
C TYR A 48 -2.44 11.68 9.83
N GLY A 49 -2.82 12.18 11.00
CA GLY A 49 -2.89 11.37 12.23
C GLY A 49 -3.98 10.30 12.12
N CYS A 50 -5.19 10.69 11.73
CA CYS A 50 -6.30 9.75 11.53
C CYS A 50 -6.02 8.75 10.42
N ALA A 51 -5.50 9.20 9.27
CA ALA A 51 -5.17 8.29 8.17
C ALA A 51 -4.09 7.28 8.54
N LYS A 52 -3.09 7.69 9.34
CA LYS A 52 -2.06 6.79 9.86
C LYS A 52 -2.64 5.77 10.83
N ALA A 53 -3.51 6.19 11.75
CA ALA A 53 -4.16 5.29 12.70
C ALA A 53 -5.04 4.25 11.98
N ILE A 54 -5.81 4.64 10.96
CA ILE A 54 -6.59 3.70 10.13
C ILE A 54 -5.67 2.69 9.42
N MET A 55 -4.57 3.16 8.83
CA MET A 55 -3.60 2.28 8.18
C MET A 55 -2.97 1.30 9.17
N ASP A 56 -2.56 1.74 10.36
CA ASP A 56 -1.93 0.88 11.37
C ASP A 56 -2.89 -0.15 11.95
N LEU A 57 -4.16 0.24 12.16
CA LEU A 57 -5.22 -0.69 12.56
C LEU A 57 -5.47 -1.74 11.49
N SER A 58 -5.37 -1.39 10.20
CA SER A 58 -5.67 -2.31 9.11
C SER A 58 -4.75 -3.52 9.04
N GLU A 59 -3.52 -3.44 9.56
CA GLU A 59 -2.58 -4.56 9.61
C GLU A 59 -3.01 -5.68 10.58
N ARG A 60 -3.83 -5.35 11.59
CA ARG A 60 -4.17 -6.26 12.69
C ARG A 60 -5.68 -6.51 12.79
N HIS A 61 -6.48 -5.52 12.42
CA HIS A 61 -7.93 -5.46 12.67
C HIS A 61 -8.74 -5.38 11.38
N HIS A 62 -8.38 -6.19 10.39
CA HIS A 62 -8.99 -6.21 9.05
C HIS A 62 -10.53 -6.22 9.07
N LYS A 63 -11.13 -7.07 9.91
CA LYS A 63 -12.59 -7.24 9.98
C LYS A 63 -13.32 -6.00 10.52
N ALA A 64 -12.71 -5.26 11.44
CA ALA A 64 -13.30 -4.06 12.01
C ALA A 64 -13.32 -2.90 11.00
N LEU A 65 -12.31 -2.84 10.13
CA LEU A 65 -12.17 -1.80 9.11
C LEU A 65 -12.88 -2.11 7.79
N TYR A 66 -13.09 -3.38 7.45
CA TYR A 66 -13.71 -3.77 6.19
C TYR A 66 -15.08 -3.12 5.89
N PRO A 67 -15.97 -2.86 6.88
CA PRO A 67 -17.20 -2.11 6.63
C PRO A 67 -17.00 -0.74 5.98
N TYR A 68 -15.82 -0.14 6.12
CA TYR A 68 -15.46 1.17 5.59
C TYR A 68 -14.59 1.10 4.31
N ILE A 69 -14.43 -0.08 3.70
CA ILE A 69 -13.52 -0.25 2.55
C ILE A 69 -13.88 0.65 1.38
N GLU A 70 -15.17 0.91 1.12
CA GLU A 70 -15.57 1.82 0.04
C GLU A 70 -15.11 3.26 0.31
N ASP A 71 -15.18 3.72 1.57
CA ASP A 71 -14.69 5.03 1.99
C ASP A 71 -13.18 5.11 1.80
N ILE A 72 -12.47 4.05 2.18
CA ILE A 72 -11.02 3.92 2.03
C ILE A 72 -10.62 3.88 0.54
N ILE A 73 -11.36 3.19 -0.32
CA ILE A 73 -11.12 3.18 -1.78
C ILE A 73 -11.28 4.59 -2.35
N ARG A 74 -12.25 5.38 -1.89
CA ARG A 74 -12.43 6.77 -2.33
C ARG A 74 -11.24 7.67 -1.99
N LEU A 75 -10.46 7.34 -0.95
CA LEU A 75 -9.24 8.07 -0.59
C LEU A 75 -8.12 7.95 -1.62
N LEU A 76 -8.21 7.01 -2.58
CA LEU A 76 -7.28 6.95 -3.71
C LEU A 76 -7.37 8.20 -4.62
N ASP A 77 -8.46 8.96 -4.59
CA ASP A 77 -8.60 10.23 -5.37
C ASP A 77 -8.19 11.47 -4.56
N SER A 78 -7.61 11.29 -3.37
CA SER A 78 -7.23 12.42 -2.52
C SER A 78 -6.13 13.26 -3.18
N GLU A 79 -6.29 14.60 -3.13
CA GLU A 79 -5.24 15.55 -3.53
C GLU A 79 -3.96 15.42 -2.67
N TYR A 80 -4.09 14.86 -1.46
CA TYR A 80 -2.98 14.64 -0.54
C TYR A 80 -2.35 13.26 -0.75
N ARG A 81 -1.10 13.24 -1.26
CA ARG A 81 -0.35 12.00 -1.50
C ARG A 81 -0.19 11.09 -0.27
N ILE A 82 0.01 11.65 0.92
CA ILE A 82 0.11 10.87 2.16
C ILE A 82 -1.19 10.08 2.42
N ILE A 83 -2.35 10.65 2.07
CA ILE A 83 -3.64 9.96 2.20
C ILE A 83 -3.77 8.85 1.17
N VAL A 84 -3.36 9.11 -0.08
CA VAL A 84 -3.31 8.07 -1.12
C VAL A 84 -2.43 6.90 -0.67
N TRP A 85 -1.24 7.16 -0.13
CA TRP A 85 -0.33 6.12 0.36
C TRP A 85 -0.94 5.29 1.49
N ASN A 86 -1.55 5.93 2.47
CA ASN A 86 -2.23 5.25 3.57
C ASN A 86 -3.40 4.40 3.05
N ALA A 87 -4.17 4.91 2.08
CA ALA A 87 -5.27 4.18 1.45
C ALA A 87 -4.75 2.95 0.68
N THR A 88 -3.71 3.10 -0.14
CA THR A 88 -3.05 2.00 -0.88
C THR A 88 -2.65 0.85 0.06
N ILE A 89 -1.98 1.18 1.17
CA ILE A 89 -1.55 0.17 2.16
C ILE A 89 -2.77 -0.46 2.85
N THR A 90 -3.74 0.35 3.26
CA THR A 90 -4.96 -0.11 3.94
C THR A 90 -5.76 -1.08 3.06
N ILE A 91 -5.98 -0.75 1.80
CA ILE A 91 -6.70 -1.61 0.83
C ILE A 91 -6.00 -2.97 0.69
N ALA A 92 -4.67 -2.97 0.55
CA ALA A 92 -3.91 -4.20 0.43
C ALA A 92 -4.00 -5.09 1.68
N ASN A 93 -4.03 -4.49 2.88
CA ASN A 93 -4.25 -5.23 4.13
C ASN A 93 -5.66 -5.84 4.18
N LEU A 94 -6.68 -5.08 3.76
CA LEU A 94 -8.07 -5.52 3.77
C LEU A 94 -8.39 -6.61 2.73
N ALA A 95 -7.51 -6.87 1.76
CA ALA A 95 -7.73 -7.86 0.72
C ALA A 95 -8.06 -9.26 1.24
N THR A 96 -7.50 -9.65 2.39
CA THR A 96 -7.73 -10.96 3.02
C THR A 96 -9.19 -11.18 3.48
N VAL A 97 -9.92 -10.09 3.74
CA VAL A 97 -11.31 -10.11 4.21
C VAL A 97 -12.28 -9.56 3.16
N ASP A 98 -11.83 -9.29 1.94
CA ASP A 98 -12.63 -8.73 0.85
C ASP A 98 -13.61 -9.74 0.23
N LYS A 99 -14.68 -10.06 0.97
CA LYS A 99 -15.72 -11.02 0.55
C LYS A 99 -16.65 -10.49 -0.54
N LYS A 100 -16.77 -9.16 -0.67
CA LYS A 100 -17.61 -8.51 -1.69
C LYS A 100 -16.86 -8.18 -2.97
N ASN A 101 -15.57 -8.55 -3.08
CA ASN A 101 -14.75 -8.27 -4.26
C ASN A 101 -14.69 -6.77 -4.63
N LEU A 102 -14.72 -5.90 -3.62
CA LEU A 102 -14.67 -4.45 -3.83
C LEU A 102 -13.29 -4.01 -4.32
N ILE A 103 -12.23 -4.78 -3.98
CA ILE A 103 -10.89 -4.53 -4.50
C ILE A 103 -10.84 -4.81 -6.00
N ASP A 104 -11.52 -5.86 -6.47
CA ASP A 104 -11.56 -6.20 -7.90
C ASP A 104 -12.16 -5.04 -8.71
N GLY A 105 -13.28 -4.47 -8.23
CA GLY A 105 -13.91 -3.30 -8.85
C GLY A 105 -13.04 -2.04 -8.83
N SER A 106 -12.07 -1.96 -7.92
CA SER A 106 -11.12 -0.84 -7.80
C SER A 106 -9.74 -1.13 -8.41
N PHE A 107 -9.54 -2.31 -9.01
CA PHE A 107 -8.21 -2.79 -9.42
C PHE A 107 -7.50 -1.81 -10.34
N GLU A 108 -8.17 -1.38 -11.42
CA GLU A 108 -7.57 -0.44 -12.37
C GLU A 108 -7.26 0.91 -11.72
N ARG A 109 -8.12 1.40 -10.83
CA ARG A 109 -7.88 2.64 -10.10
C ARG A 109 -6.67 2.54 -9.16
N TYR A 110 -6.50 1.39 -8.50
CA TYR A 110 -5.35 1.13 -7.64
C TYR A 110 -4.04 1.06 -8.45
N PHE A 111 -4.04 0.37 -9.59
CA PHE A 111 -2.85 0.19 -10.42
C PHE A 111 -2.56 1.36 -11.37
N GLU A 112 -3.51 2.26 -11.60
CA GLU A 112 -3.28 3.51 -12.32
C GLU A 112 -2.25 4.41 -11.61
N LEU A 113 -2.14 4.28 -10.28
CA LEU A 113 -1.12 4.95 -9.47
C LEU A 113 0.32 4.54 -9.83
N LEU A 114 0.54 3.48 -10.62
CA LEU A 114 1.87 3.19 -11.19
C LEU A 114 2.35 4.28 -12.16
N LYS A 115 1.42 5.08 -12.73
CA LYS A 115 1.74 6.20 -13.62
C LYS A 115 2.07 7.49 -12.86
N ASP A 116 2.00 7.49 -11.52
CA ASP A 116 2.26 8.67 -10.69
C ASP A 116 3.73 9.12 -10.83
N PRO A 117 4.01 10.43 -10.98
CA PRO A 117 5.36 10.92 -11.18
C PRO A 117 6.26 10.77 -9.93
N TYR A 118 5.69 10.49 -8.75
CA TYR A 118 6.44 10.35 -7.50
C TYR A 118 6.73 8.89 -7.17
N MET A 119 8.02 8.58 -7.02
CA MET A 119 8.50 7.24 -6.67
C MET A 119 7.80 6.62 -5.45
N VAL A 120 7.52 7.40 -4.40
CA VAL A 120 6.92 6.86 -3.17
C VAL A 120 5.50 6.33 -3.41
N THR A 121 4.73 6.98 -4.28
CA THR A 121 3.39 6.51 -4.66
C THR A 121 3.50 5.15 -5.36
N VAL A 122 4.35 5.07 -6.39
CA VAL A 122 4.56 3.84 -7.16
C VAL A 122 5.10 2.71 -6.27
N ALA A 123 6.07 3.00 -5.41
CA ALA A 123 6.66 2.02 -4.51
C ALA A 123 5.65 1.44 -3.51
N ASN A 124 4.69 2.24 -3.04
CA ASN A 124 3.62 1.77 -2.15
C ASN A 124 2.66 0.81 -2.87
N VAL A 125 2.29 1.10 -4.12
CA VAL A 125 1.44 0.23 -4.94
C VAL A 125 2.15 -1.11 -5.17
N VAL A 126 3.39 -1.05 -5.65
CA VAL A 126 4.22 -2.22 -5.98
C VAL A 126 4.48 -3.09 -4.75
N GLY A 127 4.96 -2.48 -3.67
CA GLY A 127 5.34 -3.20 -2.44
C GLY A 127 4.17 -3.86 -1.72
N ASN A 128 2.95 -3.35 -1.88
CA ASN A 128 1.76 -3.94 -1.26
C ASN A 128 0.98 -4.87 -2.19
N SER A 129 1.32 -4.93 -3.48
CA SER A 129 0.65 -5.80 -4.46
C SER A 129 0.72 -7.28 -4.08
N GLY A 130 1.80 -7.73 -3.42
CA GLY A 130 1.94 -9.10 -2.94
C GLY A 130 0.87 -9.51 -1.92
N LYS A 131 0.40 -8.58 -1.07
CA LYS A 131 -0.69 -8.85 -0.12
C LYS A 131 -1.99 -9.14 -0.86
N ILE A 132 -2.29 -8.35 -1.91
CA ILE A 132 -3.46 -8.55 -2.76
C ILE A 132 -3.35 -9.88 -3.52
N ALA A 133 -2.19 -10.16 -4.13
CA ALA A 133 -1.93 -11.40 -4.85
C ALA A 133 -2.11 -12.65 -3.98
N LEU A 134 -1.64 -12.62 -2.73
CA LEU A 134 -1.81 -13.72 -1.78
C LEU A 134 -3.26 -13.90 -1.34
N ALA A 135 -3.98 -12.81 -1.12
CA ALA A 135 -5.38 -12.83 -0.70
C ALA A 135 -6.35 -13.21 -1.84
N LYS A 136 -6.02 -12.82 -3.08
CA LYS A 136 -6.85 -12.97 -4.27
C LYS A 136 -6.03 -13.61 -5.41
N PRO A 137 -5.72 -14.92 -5.33
CA PRO A 137 -4.80 -15.58 -6.27
C PRO A 137 -5.20 -15.52 -7.74
N TYR A 138 -6.49 -15.35 -8.04
CA TYR A 138 -6.98 -15.19 -9.42
C TYR A 138 -6.54 -13.87 -10.06
N LEU A 139 -6.11 -12.87 -9.27
CA LEU A 139 -5.54 -11.63 -9.78
C LEU A 139 -4.03 -11.74 -10.08
N ILE A 140 -3.37 -12.85 -9.70
CA ILE A 140 -1.92 -13.00 -9.85
C ILE A 140 -1.41 -12.71 -11.27
N PRO A 141 -2.06 -13.21 -12.36
CA PRO A 141 -1.61 -12.88 -13.71
C PRO A 141 -1.58 -11.37 -13.97
N MET A 142 -2.69 -10.67 -13.68
CA MET A 142 -2.80 -9.23 -13.88
C MET A 142 -1.81 -8.45 -13.01
N ILE A 143 -1.65 -8.83 -11.74
CA ILE A 143 -0.68 -8.19 -10.83
C ILE A 143 0.74 -8.42 -11.35
N THR A 144 1.05 -9.62 -11.83
CA THR A 144 2.37 -9.95 -12.39
C THR A 144 2.69 -9.05 -13.57
N ASP A 145 1.77 -8.88 -14.52
CA ASP A 145 1.94 -7.99 -15.66
C ASP A 145 2.19 -6.54 -15.23
N ARG A 146 1.39 -6.04 -14.27
CA ARG A 146 1.56 -4.68 -13.73
C ARG A 146 2.93 -4.51 -13.06
N LEU A 147 3.40 -5.51 -12.30
CA LEU A 147 4.71 -5.45 -11.64
C LEU A 147 5.88 -5.58 -12.62
N LEU A 148 5.77 -6.38 -13.69
CA LEU A 148 6.80 -6.45 -14.72
C LEU A 148 6.94 -5.11 -15.45
N SER A 149 5.83 -4.40 -15.68
CA SER A 149 5.84 -3.11 -16.38
C SER A 149 6.61 -1.99 -15.68
N VAL A 150 7.02 -2.16 -14.41
CA VAL A 150 7.70 -1.09 -13.66
C VAL A 150 9.10 -0.76 -14.20
N GLU A 151 9.71 -1.68 -14.97
CA GLU A 151 10.98 -1.42 -15.66
C GLU A 151 10.83 -0.49 -16.87
N GLU A 152 9.60 -0.21 -17.31
CA GLU A 152 9.30 0.68 -18.43
C GLU A 152 8.86 2.08 -17.96
N LEU A 153 8.86 2.34 -16.65
CA LEU A 153 8.41 3.63 -16.10
C LEU A 153 9.23 4.79 -16.67
N PRO A 154 8.57 5.88 -17.11
CA PRO A 154 9.23 7.06 -17.63
C PRO A 154 9.96 7.79 -16.50
N LEU A 155 11.11 8.37 -16.82
CA LEU A 155 11.84 9.18 -15.87
C LEU A 155 11.21 10.57 -15.75
N THR A 156 11.17 11.09 -14.53
CA THR A 156 10.69 12.44 -14.21
C THR A 156 11.64 13.08 -13.18
N PRO A 157 11.52 14.39 -12.90
CA PRO A 157 12.24 15.02 -11.79
C PRO A 157 11.99 14.37 -10.42
N HIS A 158 10.91 13.58 -10.28
CA HIS A 158 10.50 12.91 -9.05
C HIS A 158 10.59 11.37 -9.14
N LEU A 159 11.06 10.84 -10.28
CA LEU A 159 11.28 9.43 -10.56
C LEU A 159 12.55 9.30 -11.41
N THR A 160 13.70 9.27 -10.75
CA THR A 160 15.02 9.08 -11.39
C THR A 160 15.34 7.60 -11.64
N GLU A 161 16.44 7.31 -12.32
CA GLU A 161 16.94 5.93 -12.45
C GLU A 161 17.16 5.23 -11.09
N GLU A 162 17.67 5.95 -10.08
CA GLU A 162 17.82 5.38 -8.74
C GLU A 162 16.46 5.13 -8.08
N CYS A 163 15.48 6.00 -8.30
CA CYS A 163 14.10 5.78 -7.87
C CYS A 163 13.51 4.52 -8.51
N LYS A 164 13.72 4.34 -9.81
CA LYS A 164 13.28 3.17 -10.56
C LYS A 164 13.89 1.88 -10.01
N ARG A 165 15.18 1.89 -9.65
CA ARG A 165 15.83 0.74 -8.97
C ARG A 165 15.22 0.43 -7.61
N VAL A 166 14.80 1.43 -6.83
CA VAL A 166 14.05 1.21 -5.58
C VAL A 166 12.70 0.55 -5.85
N ILE A 167 11.98 1.00 -6.88
CA ILE A 167 10.69 0.41 -7.29
C ILE A 167 10.88 -1.04 -7.76
N ILE A 168 11.90 -1.31 -8.58
CA ILE A 168 12.23 -2.66 -9.05
C ILE A 168 12.58 -3.57 -7.87
N GLN A 169 13.35 -3.08 -6.89
CA GLN A 169 13.63 -3.85 -5.68
C GLN A 169 12.32 -4.22 -4.96
N LYS A 170 11.38 -3.27 -4.84
CA LYS A 170 10.06 -3.54 -4.26
C LYS A 170 9.25 -4.54 -5.09
N ALA A 171 9.35 -4.51 -6.42
CA ALA A 171 8.68 -5.47 -7.28
C ALA A 171 9.23 -6.89 -7.05
N ILE A 172 10.55 -7.05 -6.94
CA ILE A 172 11.19 -8.34 -6.63
C ILE A 172 10.77 -8.85 -5.24
N GLU A 173 10.76 -7.98 -4.23
CA GLU A 173 10.28 -8.33 -2.88
C GLU A 173 8.80 -8.76 -2.90
N SER A 174 7.97 -8.08 -3.69
CA SER A 174 6.57 -8.41 -3.90
C SER A 174 6.43 -9.77 -4.58
N PHE A 175 7.14 -10.02 -5.68
CA PHE A 175 7.18 -11.31 -6.37
C PHE A 175 7.58 -12.45 -5.42
N ASP A 176 8.65 -12.28 -4.63
CA ASP A 176 9.12 -13.32 -3.68
C ASP A 176 8.01 -13.81 -2.74
N SER A 177 7.06 -12.93 -2.39
CA SER A 177 5.95 -13.27 -1.49
C SER A 177 4.91 -14.21 -2.12
N PHE A 178 4.69 -14.16 -3.44
CA PHE A 178 3.64 -14.93 -4.12
C PHE A 178 4.15 -15.78 -5.30
N PHE A 179 5.46 -15.82 -5.57
CA PHE A 179 6.03 -16.50 -6.74
C PHE A 179 5.66 -17.98 -6.84
N GLY A 180 5.53 -18.66 -5.71
CA GLY A 180 5.08 -20.06 -5.65
C GLY A 180 3.69 -20.31 -6.26
N LYS A 181 2.89 -19.25 -6.46
CA LYS A 181 1.55 -19.30 -7.08
C LYS A 181 1.52 -18.74 -8.52
N VAL A 182 2.64 -18.24 -9.03
CA VAL A 182 2.77 -17.75 -10.41
C VAL A 182 2.80 -18.95 -11.37
N GLN A 183 1.98 -18.90 -12.42
CA GLN A 183 1.93 -19.94 -13.46
C GLN A 183 3.08 -19.78 -14.45
N GLU A 184 3.19 -18.60 -15.07
CA GLU A 184 4.26 -18.28 -16.02
C GLU A 184 5.46 -17.66 -15.29
N LYS A 185 6.41 -18.52 -14.94
CA LYS A 185 7.56 -18.15 -14.10
C LYS A 185 8.69 -17.48 -14.87
N ASP A 186 8.86 -17.82 -16.14
CA ASP A 186 10.01 -17.40 -16.95
C ASP A 186 10.12 -15.86 -17.10
N PRO A 187 9.03 -15.11 -17.38
CA PRO A 187 9.11 -13.65 -17.47
C PRO A 187 9.60 -13.00 -16.17
N VAL A 188 9.13 -13.49 -15.02
CA VAL A 188 9.54 -13.00 -13.71
C VAL A 188 11.00 -13.35 -13.42
N ILE A 189 11.44 -14.58 -13.69
CA ILE A 189 12.85 -14.97 -13.50
C ILE A 189 13.77 -14.14 -14.41
N ALA A 190 13.39 -13.94 -15.68
CA ALA A 190 14.13 -13.11 -16.61
C ALA A 190 14.21 -11.65 -16.13
N PHE A 191 13.10 -11.11 -15.62
CA PHE A 191 13.05 -9.79 -14.98
C PHE A 191 14.03 -9.68 -13.80
N VAL A 192 13.99 -10.63 -12.86
CA VAL A 192 14.87 -10.59 -11.68
C VAL A 192 16.35 -10.70 -12.08
N ARG A 193 16.69 -11.57 -13.04
CA ARG A 193 18.07 -11.80 -13.49
C ARG A 193 18.74 -10.53 -14.05
N ARG A 194 17.99 -9.64 -14.71
CA ARG A 194 18.53 -8.34 -15.20
C ARG A 194 19.15 -7.49 -14.09
N TYR A 195 18.72 -7.68 -12.84
CA TYR A 195 19.13 -6.86 -11.70
C TYR A 195 20.07 -7.59 -10.71
N ALA A 196 20.49 -8.81 -11.04
CA ALA A 196 21.37 -9.62 -10.20
C ALA A 196 22.79 -9.03 -10.03
N ASP A 197 23.19 -8.11 -10.91
CA ASP A 197 24.47 -7.38 -10.85
C ASP A 197 24.29 -5.86 -10.69
N SER A 198 23.14 -5.43 -10.17
CA SER A 198 22.87 -4.01 -9.92
C SER A 198 23.94 -3.35 -9.03
N ASN A 199 24.32 -2.12 -9.39
CA ASN A 199 25.21 -1.27 -8.59
C ASN A 199 24.58 -0.86 -7.24
N ARG A 200 23.24 -0.88 -7.15
CA ARG A 200 22.52 -0.66 -5.89
C ARG A 200 22.52 -1.95 -5.07
N PRO A 201 23.14 -1.99 -3.86
CA PRO A 201 23.27 -3.21 -3.07
C PRO A 201 21.94 -3.88 -2.73
N GLY A 202 20.96 -3.10 -2.22
CA GLY A 202 19.66 -3.69 -1.83
C GLY A 202 18.89 -4.33 -2.99
N LEU A 203 18.99 -3.79 -4.20
CA LEU A 203 18.37 -4.38 -5.38
C LEU A 203 19.08 -5.67 -5.78
N ARG A 204 20.42 -5.63 -5.83
CA ARG A 204 21.26 -6.80 -6.13
C ARG A 204 20.99 -7.95 -5.16
N ASP A 205 20.94 -7.64 -3.87
CA ASP A 205 20.75 -8.64 -2.81
C ASP A 205 19.33 -9.22 -2.85
N ALA A 206 18.31 -8.40 -3.12
CA ALA A 206 16.95 -8.88 -3.36
C ALA A 206 16.86 -9.82 -4.57
N ALA A 207 17.50 -9.45 -5.69
CA ALA A 207 17.52 -10.26 -6.90
C ALA A 207 18.24 -11.60 -6.69
N LYS A 208 19.44 -11.58 -6.09
CA LYS A 208 20.21 -12.81 -5.78
C LYS A 208 19.46 -13.73 -4.83
N ARG A 209 18.82 -13.17 -3.79
CA ARG A 209 18.00 -13.95 -2.85
C ARG A 209 16.82 -14.61 -3.56
N PHE A 210 16.12 -13.87 -4.41
CA PHE A 210 15.01 -14.41 -5.19
C PHE A 210 15.47 -15.55 -6.12
N ILE A 211 16.55 -15.34 -6.88
CA ILE A 211 17.10 -16.36 -7.79
C ILE A 211 17.51 -17.61 -7.03
N GLY A 212 18.27 -17.48 -5.93
CA GLY A 212 18.71 -18.64 -5.15
C GLY A 212 17.57 -19.43 -4.48
N ARG A 213 16.36 -18.85 -4.39
CA ARG A 213 15.18 -19.52 -3.85
C ARG A 213 14.33 -20.18 -4.93
N TRP A 214 14.28 -19.62 -6.13
CA TRP A 214 13.25 -19.89 -7.12
C TRP A 214 13.75 -20.31 -8.51
N SER A 215 15.06 -20.25 -8.76
CA SER A 215 15.73 -20.59 -10.02
C SER A 215 16.91 -21.52 -9.79
#